data_AF-A0A2V1BVE8-F1
#
_entry.id   AF-A0A2V1BVE8-F1
#
_cell.length_a   1.000
_cell.length_b   1.000
_cell.length_c   1.000
_cell.angle_alpha   90.00
_cell.angle_beta   90.00
_cell.angle_gamma   90.00
#
_symmetry.space_group_name_H-M   'P 1'
#
loop_
_entity.id
_entity.type
_entity.pdbx_description
1 polymer ?
#
loop_
_entity_poly.entity_id
_entity_poly.type
_entity_poly.pdbx_seq_one_letter_code
_entity_poly.pdbx_strand_id
1 'polypeptide(L)'
;MYPSLVQTSSLALALSLVTSAQQIPLNIPSVPEQRPIHNRPYVPEEGPDSGIILGAARNATIKLFPASTMSFRPMFSFGCRESTFNTITLETDVCLSGDYYLSHNMLITEAPICPDGKKSTMAYYHQQGCGGEIAYRSDLHGKGIPEYCLWGGHSPKEWSMIFRCGDGTEDMEDRMSAMESMETGHQIAVPPPAPEPLHIFDDVAETKPEDEPTVLEEPTDGIVYTHLFPACNGRRVGGHKPMTVPVDRCLTIHGFGIQFKTPAVCNNGTRAKWARFEDSKCGYGEISSTYGLIDIKDSDIMECLSTGAIGDAEKVSSMSFWCEGFGNVTKPDPNAPKEPEVPKPAKGSVSESACGNRAPFFNHPNTDTCVDLKTDMMKIYSTGVCDNGTSALLAKYEKKGCAGNPASFLEVNKERGNLEKCLNFEGTGSFALWCDGKGVIGPVPSNPGRSKGGSKTSAVMVVVLIIFAGVLVAMLGAWAWFTTDLRIKVQVSHRRDAENSVLLTPSRNCLVAETAVLLCRVPASHQLFVHIIVQSFFGHLRGFDLSLSSVLAASLKTVRYINITWGISVMSAAVPSRWSKTIPLV
;
A
#
# COMPACT_ATOMS: atom_id res chain seq x y z
N MET A 1 -10.93 -18.67 -14.34
CA MET A 1 -10.40 -17.66 -15.26
C MET A 1 -11.55 -16.75 -15.68
N TYR A 2 -11.65 -15.56 -15.12
CA TYR A 2 -12.58 -14.52 -15.57
C TYR A 2 -11.82 -13.59 -16.53
N PRO A 3 -12.33 -13.28 -17.74
CA PRO A 3 -11.76 -12.21 -18.54
C PRO A 3 -12.21 -10.87 -17.97
N SER A 4 -11.28 -9.93 -17.88
CA SER A 4 -11.49 -8.60 -17.32
C SER A 4 -12.30 -7.71 -18.27
N LEU A 5 -13.05 -6.80 -17.67
CA LEU A 5 -13.95 -5.81 -18.27
C LEU A 5 -13.22 -4.72 -19.11
N VAL A 6 -12.00 -4.99 -19.59
CA VAL A 6 -11.14 -4.02 -20.29
C VAL A 6 -11.25 -4.15 -21.82
N GLN A 7 -11.82 -5.25 -22.34
CA GLN A 7 -11.85 -5.50 -23.80
C GLN A 7 -13.06 -4.92 -24.55
N THR A 8 -14.11 -4.44 -23.88
CA THR A 8 -15.29 -3.87 -24.58
C THR A 8 -15.13 -2.39 -24.93
N SER A 9 -14.17 -1.69 -24.33
CA SER A 9 -13.89 -0.27 -24.62
C SER A 9 -13.06 -0.07 -25.90
N SER A 10 -12.32 -1.09 -26.34
CA SER A 10 -11.41 -1.00 -27.50
C SER A 10 -12.13 -1.07 -28.85
N LEU A 11 -13.38 -1.54 -28.90
CA LEU A 11 -14.13 -1.70 -30.16
C LEU A 11 -14.87 -0.42 -30.60
N ALA A 12 -15.11 0.52 -29.68
CA ALA A 12 -15.75 1.80 -29.99
C ALA A 12 -14.77 2.88 -30.49
N LEU A 13 -13.47 2.75 -30.19
CA LEU A 13 -12.41 3.65 -30.66
C LEU A 13 -11.82 3.25 -32.02
N ALA A 14 -11.99 1.99 -32.44
CA ALA A 14 -11.48 1.49 -33.72
C ALA A 14 -12.28 1.97 -34.96
N LEU A 15 -13.46 2.57 -34.78
CA LEU A 15 -14.29 3.08 -35.88
C LEU A 15 -14.11 4.58 -36.18
N SER A 16 -13.25 5.30 -35.44
CA SER A 16 -13.07 6.76 -35.60
C SER A 16 -11.70 7.17 -36.18
N LEU A 17 -10.84 6.23 -36.57
CA LEU A 17 -9.49 6.49 -37.08
C LEU A 17 -9.25 5.84 -38.45
N VAL A 18 -10.09 6.16 -39.43
CA VAL A 18 -9.82 5.89 -40.85
C VAL A 18 -9.93 7.18 -41.64
N THR A 19 -8.98 8.09 -41.41
CA THR A 19 -8.55 9.12 -42.37
C THR A 19 -7.17 9.62 -41.95
N SER A 20 -6.30 9.85 -42.93
CA SER A 20 -4.93 10.41 -42.86
C SER A 20 -3.83 9.54 -42.22
N ALA A 21 -3.23 8.66 -43.04
CA ALA A 21 -1.86 8.19 -42.86
C ALA A 21 -0.94 8.94 -43.85
N GLN A 22 -0.10 9.83 -43.35
CA GLN A 22 1.14 10.26 -44.01
C GLN A 22 2.30 9.85 -43.10
N GLN A 23 3.11 8.91 -43.58
CA GLN A 23 4.31 8.43 -42.90
C GLN A 23 5.44 9.45 -43.07
N ILE A 24 5.95 9.98 -41.96
CA ILE A 24 7.25 10.66 -41.90
C ILE A 24 8.26 9.64 -41.32
N PRO A 25 9.36 9.31 -42.02
CA PRO A 25 10.37 8.40 -41.49
C PRO A 25 11.27 9.16 -40.50
N LEU A 26 11.16 8.83 -39.21
CA LEU A 26 12.10 9.26 -38.18
C LEU A 26 13.32 8.33 -38.21
N ASN A 27 14.42 8.86 -38.75
CA ASN A 27 15.72 8.23 -38.83
C ASN A 27 16.46 8.51 -37.50
N ILE A 28 16.48 7.53 -36.59
CA ILE A 28 17.19 7.64 -35.30
C ILE A 28 18.63 7.11 -35.50
N PRO A 29 19.69 7.88 -35.17
CA PRO A 29 21.06 7.40 -35.25
C PRO A 29 21.32 6.35 -34.16
N SER A 30 21.76 5.17 -34.57
CA SER A 30 22.24 4.12 -33.67
C SER A 30 23.53 4.56 -32.97
N VAL A 31 23.50 4.62 -31.65
CA VAL A 31 24.67 4.80 -30.77
C VAL A 31 25.59 3.58 -30.90
N PRO A 32 26.93 3.75 -30.97
CA PRO A 32 27.84 2.65 -31.24
C PRO A 32 27.91 1.66 -30.08
N GLU A 33 27.62 0.40 -30.40
CA GLU A 33 27.74 -0.78 -29.55
C GLU A 33 29.20 -0.98 -29.12
N GLN A 34 29.51 -0.80 -27.83
CA GLN A 34 30.78 -1.21 -27.25
C GLN A 34 30.85 -2.73 -27.24
N ARG A 35 31.70 -3.29 -28.11
CA ARG A 35 31.97 -4.72 -28.16
C ARG A 35 32.65 -5.19 -26.86
N PRO A 36 32.15 -6.25 -26.21
CA PRO A 36 32.89 -6.94 -25.18
C PRO A 36 34.10 -7.65 -25.82
N ILE A 37 35.26 -7.55 -25.19
CA ILE A 37 36.47 -8.30 -25.56
C ILE A 37 36.17 -9.78 -25.32
N HIS A 38 35.98 -10.53 -26.41
CA HIS A 38 35.66 -11.95 -26.39
C HIS A 38 36.95 -12.77 -26.26
N ASN A 39 37.37 -13.06 -25.04
CA ASN A 39 38.37 -14.09 -24.79
C ASN A 39 37.68 -15.47 -24.86
N ARG A 40 37.87 -16.16 -25.99
CA ARG A 40 37.39 -17.53 -26.20
C ARG A 40 38.26 -18.48 -25.36
N PRO A 41 37.69 -19.29 -24.45
CA PRO A 41 38.47 -20.33 -23.78
C PRO A 41 38.76 -21.47 -24.77
N TYR A 42 40.00 -21.93 -24.76
CA TYR A 42 40.45 -23.13 -25.44
C TYR A 42 39.79 -24.36 -24.80
N VAL A 43 39.08 -25.17 -25.59
CA VAL A 43 38.48 -26.43 -25.16
C VAL A 43 39.35 -27.56 -25.70
N PRO A 44 40.09 -28.31 -24.85
CA PRO A 44 40.69 -29.57 -25.27
C PRO A 44 39.62 -30.67 -25.29
N GLU A 45 39.61 -31.49 -26.34
CA GLU A 45 38.82 -32.73 -26.40
C GLU A 45 39.32 -33.72 -25.33
N GLU A 46 38.44 -34.12 -24.40
CA GLU A 46 38.68 -35.20 -23.46
C GLU A 46 38.15 -36.54 -24.00
N GLY A 47 39.03 -37.54 -23.96
CA GLY A 47 38.68 -38.95 -24.07
C GLY A 47 38.08 -39.51 -22.77
N PRO A 48 37.50 -40.71 -22.80
CA PRO A 48 36.67 -41.21 -21.72
C PRO A 48 37.50 -41.98 -20.70
N ASP A 49 37.83 -41.34 -19.57
CA ASP A 49 38.21 -42.05 -18.35
C ASP A 49 37.61 -41.35 -17.13
N SER A 50 36.87 -42.12 -16.34
CA SER A 50 36.12 -41.71 -15.16
C SER A 50 37.02 -41.32 -13.99
N GLY A 51 37.62 -40.13 -14.06
CA GLY A 51 38.24 -39.43 -12.95
C GLY A 51 37.23 -38.49 -12.29
N ILE A 52 37.29 -38.36 -10.96
CA ILE A 52 36.56 -37.33 -10.21
C ILE A 52 36.96 -35.98 -10.82
N ILE A 53 36.06 -35.36 -11.59
CA ILE A 53 36.27 -34.04 -12.16
C ILE A 53 36.33 -33.08 -10.96
N LEU A 54 37.55 -32.78 -10.50
CA LEU A 54 37.82 -31.63 -9.66
C LEU A 54 37.25 -30.42 -10.40
N GLY A 55 36.08 -29.96 -9.94
CA GLY A 55 35.39 -28.84 -10.56
C GLY A 55 36.36 -27.66 -10.62
N ALA A 56 36.64 -27.18 -11.83
CA ALA A 56 37.52 -26.04 -12.02
C ALA A 56 37.06 -24.89 -11.13
N ALA A 57 38.01 -24.24 -10.45
CA ALA A 57 37.75 -23.03 -9.67
C ALA A 57 36.92 -22.05 -10.53
N ARG A 58 35.89 -21.45 -9.93
CA ARG A 58 35.07 -20.46 -10.64
C ARG A 58 34.92 -19.20 -9.82
N ASN A 59 34.95 -18.07 -10.49
CA ASN A 59 34.77 -16.76 -9.89
C ASN A 59 33.28 -16.50 -9.62
N ALA A 60 33.00 -15.55 -8.73
CA ALA A 60 31.65 -15.08 -8.47
C ALA A 60 31.20 -14.17 -9.63
N THR A 61 29.92 -14.23 -10.00
CA THR A 61 29.30 -13.28 -10.93
C THR A 61 28.31 -12.43 -10.16
N ILE A 62 28.58 -11.13 -10.06
CA ILE A 62 27.78 -10.15 -9.30
C ILE A 62 27.22 -9.11 -10.27
N LYS A 63 25.91 -8.85 -10.20
CA LYS A 63 25.25 -7.75 -10.91
C LYS A 63 25.04 -6.58 -9.97
N LEU A 64 25.59 -5.43 -10.32
CA LEU A 64 25.39 -4.16 -9.65
C LEU A 64 24.38 -3.31 -10.42
N PHE A 65 23.32 -2.93 -9.75
CA PHE A 65 22.30 -2.00 -10.23
C PHE A 65 22.65 -0.58 -9.76
N PRO A 66 21.97 0.47 -10.26
CA PRO A 66 22.22 1.83 -9.83
C PRO A 66 22.32 2.00 -8.31
N ALA A 67 23.25 2.85 -7.87
CA ALA A 67 23.40 3.17 -6.46
C ALA A 67 22.10 3.74 -5.88
N SER A 68 21.71 3.27 -4.70
CA SER A 68 20.61 3.89 -3.97
C SER A 68 21.06 5.25 -3.43
N THR A 69 20.23 6.29 -3.61
CA THR A 69 20.46 7.59 -2.96
C THR A 69 20.08 7.59 -1.47
N MET A 70 19.54 6.48 -0.95
CA MET A 70 19.05 6.35 0.42
C MET A 70 19.68 5.14 1.12
N SER A 71 19.95 5.28 2.40
CA SER A 71 20.52 4.20 3.25
C SER A 71 19.53 3.09 3.58
N PHE A 72 18.23 3.30 3.34
CA PHE A 72 17.16 2.36 3.68
C PHE A 72 16.13 2.28 2.56
N ARG A 73 15.77 1.04 2.16
CA ARG A 73 14.54 0.73 1.41
C ARG A 73 13.75 -0.32 2.19
N PRO A 74 12.41 -0.16 2.28
CA PRO A 74 11.56 -1.18 2.89
C PRO A 74 11.67 -2.49 2.10
N MET A 75 11.63 -3.62 2.83
CA MET A 75 11.86 -5.00 2.37
C MET A 75 10.96 -5.47 1.20
N PHE A 76 9.92 -4.70 0.87
CA PHE A 76 8.98 -4.97 -0.23
C PHE A 76 9.22 -4.08 -1.47
N SER A 77 10.25 -3.23 -1.45
CA SER A 77 10.66 -2.50 -2.65
C SER A 77 11.23 -3.50 -3.65
N PHE A 78 10.76 -3.47 -4.89
CA PHE A 78 11.19 -4.38 -5.94
C PHE A 78 12.66 -4.17 -6.30
N GLY A 79 13.56 -4.81 -5.56
CA GLY A 79 15.00 -4.81 -5.80
C GLY A 79 15.42 -5.46 -7.11
N CYS A 80 16.52 -4.98 -7.70
CA CYS A 80 17.15 -5.55 -8.90
C CYS A 80 16.18 -5.72 -10.10
N ARG A 81 15.30 -4.74 -10.33
CA ARG A 81 14.41 -4.70 -11.50
C ARG A 81 14.83 -3.70 -12.56
N GLU A 82 15.84 -2.86 -12.30
CA GLU A 82 16.34 -1.96 -13.34
C GLU A 82 16.94 -2.75 -14.50
N SER A 83 16.73 -2.27 -15.73
CA SER A 83 17.27 -2.90 -16.94
C SER A 83 18.79 -2.67 -17.08
N THR A 84 19.33 -1.67 -16.40
CA THR A 84 20.74 -1.28 -16.44
C THR A 84 21.48 -1.87 -15.24
N PHE A 85 22.51 -2.68 -15.50
CA PHE A 85 23.40 -3.23 -14.47
C PHE A 85 24.81 -3.41 -15.01
N ASN A 86 25.81 -3.30 -14.13
CA ASN A 86 27.18 -3.70 -14.39
C ASN A 86 27.40 -5.12 -13.86
N THR A 87 28.11 -5.95 -14.62
CA THR A 87 28.51 -7.29 -14.16
C THR A 87 29.96 -7.25 -13.68
N ILE A 88 30.20 -7.74 -12.46
CA ILE A 88 31.52 -7.90 -11.86
C ILE A 88 31.82 -9.38 -11.69
N THR A 89 32.99 -9.80 -12.13
CA THR A 89 33.57 -11.11 -11.78
C THR A 89 34.52 -10.95 -10.62
N LEU A 90 34.27 -11.64 -9.50
CA LEU A 90 35.08 -11.53 -8.29
C LEU A 90 35.73 -12.87 -7.94
N GLU A 91 37.05 -12.90 -7.84
CA GLU A 91 37.83 -14.06 -7.40
C GLU A 91 37.65 -14.32 -5.90
N THR A 92 37.93 -15.55 -5.47
CA THR A 92 38.01 -15.86 -4.04
C THR A 92 39.20 -15.15 -3.42
N ASP A 93 39.07 -14.73 -2.17
CA ASP A 93 40.08 -13.98 -1.40
C ASP A 93 40.44 -12.59 -1.99
N VAL A 94 39.60 -12.06 -2.88
CA VAL A 94 39.62 -10.68 -3.37
C VAL A 94 38.50 -9.88 -2.70
N CYS A 95 38.87 -8.75 -2.10
CA CYS A 95 37.93 -7.85 -1.46
C CYS A 95 37.24 -6.92 -2.46
N LEU A 96 35.92 -6.94 -2.50
CA LEU A 96 35.11 -5.98 -3.26
C LEU A 96 34.59 -4.90 -2.33
N SER A 97 34.85 -3.61 -2.62
CA SER A 97 34.40 -2.47 -1.80
C SER A 97 33.61 -1.43 -2.59
N GLY A 98 32.70 -0.72 -1.94
CA GLY A 98 31.97 0.41 -2.52
C GLY A 98 31.78 1.57 -1.54
N ASP A 99 31.47 2.75 -2.08
CA ASP A 99 31.22 4.01 -1.36
C ASP A 99 29.81 4.58 -1.61
N TYR A 100 28.84 3.68 -1.80
CA TYR A 100 27.44 3.98 -2.01
C TYR A 100 26.54 3.02 -1.23
N TYR A 101 25.29 3.42 -0.99
CA TYR A 101 24.33 2.58 -0.26
C TYR A 101 23.95 1.32 -1.06
N LEU A 102 24.15 0.15 -0.44
CA LEU A 102 23.64 -1.13 -0.93
C LEU A 102 22.18 -1.31 -0.51
N SER A 103 21.24 -0.78 -1.29
CA SER A 103 19.81 -0.92 -0.99
C SER A 103 19.09 -1.60 -2.14
N HIS A 104 19.04 -2.94 -2.09
CA HIS A 104 18.44 -3.77 -3.13
C HIS A 104 18.98 -3.46 -4.55
N ASN A 105 20.29 -3.29 -4.66
CA ASN A 105 20.99 -2.97 -5.90
C ASN A 105 22.21 -3.87 -6.18
N MET A 106 22.30 -5.02 -5.52
CA MET A 106 23.34 -6.02 -5.76
C MET A 106 22.74 -7.41 -5.81
N LEU A 107 23.07 -8.19 -6.84
CA LEU A 107 22.62 -9.57 -7.00
C LEU A 107 23.83 -10.47 -7.28
N ILE A 108 24.05 -11.46 -6.41
CA ILE A 108 25.04 -12.51 -6.67
C ILE A 108 24.35 -13.57 -7.53
N THR A 109 24.59 -13.51 -8.85
CA THR A 109 23.99 -14.48 -9.78
C THR A 109 24.68 -15.83 -9.72
N GLU A 110 25.99 -15.85 -9.45
CA GLU A 110 26.77 -17.08 -9.33
C GLU A 110 27.77 -16.93 -8.17
N ALA A 111 27.74 -17.85 -7.22
CA ALA A 111 28.72 -17.91 -6.14
C ALA A 111 30.02 -18.61 -6.61
N PRO A 112 31.20 -18.20 -6.12
CA PRO A 112 32.44 -18.81 -6.53
C PRO A 112 32.57 -20.24 -5.98
N ILE A 113 33.40 -21.05 -6.64
CA ILE A 113 33.82 -22.38 -6.17
C ILE A 113 35.32 -22.29 -5.94
N CYS A 114 35.72 -22.75 -4.75
CA CYS A 114 37.11 -22.78 -4.34
C CYS A 114 37.95 -23.73 -5.20
N PRO A 115 39.28 -23.56 -5.28
CA PRO A 115 40.15 -24.44 -6.07
C PRO A 115 40.07 -25.92 -5.70
N ASP A 116 39.64 -26.24 -4.48
CA ASP A 116 39.43 -27.60 -3.98
C ASP A 116 38.01 -28.15 -4.27
N GLY A 117 37.18 -27.40 -4.99
CA GLY A 117 35.79 -27.74 -5.28
C GLY A 117 34.81 -27.44 -4.16
N LYS A 118 35.26 -26.90 -3.01
CA LYS A 118 34.36 -26.55 -1.90
C LYS A 118 33.60 -25.25 -2.18
N LYS A 119 32.48 -25.08 -1.47
CA LYS A 119 31.68 -23.85 -1.50
C LYS A 119 32.40 -22.75 -0.73
N SER A 120 32.53 -21.57 -1.31
CA SER A 120 33.06 -20.39 -0.63
C SER A 120 32.11 -19.88 0.46
N THR A 121 32.66 -19.20 1.47
CA THR A 121 31.90 -18.45 2.47
C THR A 121 31.95 -16.96 2.15
N MET A 122 30.80 -16.28 2.15
CA MET A 122 30.73 -14.82 1.99
C MET A 122 30.82 -14.14 3.35
N ALA A 123 31.70 -13.13 3.46
CA ALA A 123 31.76 -12.18 4.58
C ALA A 123 31.51 -10.76 4.09
N TYR A 124 30.77 -9.97 4.88
CA TYR A 124 30.41 -8.59 4.58
C TYR A 124 30.75 -7.67 5.76
N TYR A 125 31.17 -6.45 5.44
CA TYR A 125 31.70 -5.46 6.39
C TYR A 125 31.07 -4.08 6.13
N HIS A 126 30.89 -3.29 7.19
CA HIS A 126 30.38 -1.91 7.12
C HIS A 126 31.46 -0.84 6.83
N GLN A 127 32.61 -1.28 6.33
CA GLN A 127 33.75 -0.43 6.00
C GLN A 127 34.38 -0.96 4.70
N GLN A 128 35.21 -0.17 4.04
CA GLN A 128 35.95 -0.61 2.86
C GLN A 128 37.13 -1.53 3.24
N GLY A 129 37.61 -2.33 2.29
CA GLY A 129 38.85 -3.11 2.45
C GLY A 129 38.73 -4.42 3.22
N CYS A 130 37.50 -4.90 3.49
CA CYS A 130 37.23 -6.19 4.14
C CYS A 130 37.91 -6.34 5.51
N GLY A 131 38.10 -5.21 6.20
CA GLY A 131 38.61 -5.11 7.56
C GLY A 131 37.50 -4.83 8.58
N GLY A 132 37.84 -5.06 9.85
CA GLY A 132 36.94 -4.79 10.97
C GLY A 132 35.97 -5.93 11.30
N GLU A 133 34.90 -5.58 12.01
CA GLU A 133 33.87 -6.54 12.45
C GLU A 133 33.02 -7.02 11.27
N ILE A 134 32.84 -8.35 11.19
CA ILE A 134 32.02 -8.97 10.15
C ILE A 134 30.55 -8.72 10.47
N ALA A 135 29.87 -7.91 9.64
CA ALA A 135 28.46 -7.61 9.78
C ALA A 135 27.55 -8.76 9.33
N TYR A 136 28.00 -9.58 8.38
CA TYR A 136 27.27 -10.78 7.94
C TYR A 136 28.20 -11.87 7.42
N ARG A 137 27.86 -13.13 7.73
CA ARG A 137 28.55 -14.34 7.26
C ARG A 137 27.55 -15.39 6.80
N SER A 138 27.77 -16.00 5.64
CA SER A 138 26.81 -16.97 5.07
C SER A 138 26.77 -18.30 5.83
N ASP A 139 27.91 -18.78 6.32
CA ASP A 139 28.05 -20.05 7.04
C ASP A 139 27.34 -20.09 8.41
N LEU A 140 27.35 -18.99 9.16
CA LEU A 140 26.88 -18.93 10.55
C LEU A 140 25.38 -19.26 10.74
N HIS A 141 24.58 -19.13 9.69
CA HIS A 141 23.14 -19.36 9.77
C HIS A 141 22.66 -20.58 8.99
N GLY A 142 23.58 -21.41 8.48
CA GLY A 142 23.25 -22.51 7.57
C GLY A 142 22.53 -22.04 6.28
N LYS A 143 22.56 -20.74 6.00
CA LYS A 143 21.96 -20.14 4.83
C LYS A 143 23.05 -20.00 3.79
N GLY A 144 22.91 -20.70 2.66
CA GLY A 144 23.81 -20.50 1.53
C GLY A 144 23.88 -19.03 1.10
N ILE A 145 24.84 -18.70 0.23
CA ILE A 145 24.95 -17.36 -0.35
C ILE A 145 23.59 -17.00 -0.98
N PRO A 146 22.95 -15.90 -0.55
CA PRO A 146 21.61 -15.55 -0.99
C PRO A 146 21.52 -15.30 -2.51
N GLU A 147 20.56 -15.95 -3.16
CA GLU A 147 20.27 -15.84 -4.61
C GLU A 147 19.26 -14.73 -4.95
N TYR A 148 18.99 -13.85 -3.99
CA TYR A 148 18.07 -12.71 -4.14
C TYR A 148 18.83 -11.39 -4.09
N CYS A 149 18.17 -10.31 -4.49
CA CYS A 149 18.72 -8.97 -4.46
C CYS A 149 19.08 -8.59 -3.01
N LEU A 150 20.37 -8.39 -2.75
CA LEU A 150 20.90 -8.26 -1.41
C LEU A 150 20.59 -6.91 -0.78
N TRP A 151 20.55 -6.96 0.56
CA TRP A 151 20.46 -5.84 1.48
C TRP A 151 19.10 -5.13 1.48
N GLY A 152 18.13 -5.80 2.15
CA GLY A 152 16.99 -5.11 2.75
C GLY A 152 17.35 -4.60 4.15
N GLY A 153 16.98 -3.36 4.46
CA GLY A 153 17.30 -2.71 5.73
C GLY A 153 18.26 -1.53 5.59
N HIS A 154 18.94 -1.19 6.68
CA HIS A 154 19.94 -0.11 6.71
C HIS A 154 21.26 -0.61 6.12
N SER A 155 21.69 0.04 5.04
CA SER A 155 22.99 -0.16 4.44
C SER A 155 23.91 1.02 4.77
N PRO A 156 25.15 0.77 5.21
CA PRO A 156 26.15 1.82 5.35
C PRO A 156 26.51 2.40 3.98
N LYS A 157 27.02 3.63 3.97
CA LYS A 157 27.51 4.28 2.75
C LYS A 157 28.78 3.57 2.25
N GLU A 158 29.62 3.14 3.16
CA GLU A 158 30.84 2.40 2.88
C GLU A 158 30.65 0.94 3.24
N TRP A 159 31.08 0.05 2.36
CA TRP A 159 30.91 -1.38 2.57
C TRP A 159 31.99 -2.15 1.83
N SER A 160 32.19 -3.40 2.25
CA SER A 160 32.99 -4.35 1.50
C SER A 160 32.53 -5.79 1.73
N MET A 161 32.90 -6.67 0.80
CA MET A 161 32.62 -8.10 0.89
C MET A 161 33.75 -8.93 0.27
N ILE A 162 33.89 -10.16 0.75
CA ILE A 162 34.88 -11.12 0.28
C ILE A 162 34.29 -12.53 0.30
N PHE A 163 34.65 -13.34 -0.69
CA PHE A 163 34.39 -14.78 -0.67
C PHE A 163 35.67 -15.50 -0.25
N ARG A 164 35.63 -16.25 0.85
CA ARG A 164 36.79 -16.99 1.35
C ARG A 164 36.68 -18.48 1.11
N CYS A 165 37.81 -19.08 0.82
CA CYS A 165 37.98 -20.53 0.72
C CYS A 165 38.61 -21.05 2.01
N GLY A 166 37.81 -21.69 2.85
CA GLY A 166 38.26 -22.26 4.10
C GLY A 166 37.18 -23.10 4.76
N ASP A 167 37.61 -24.12 5.50
CA ASP A 167 36.71 -24.95 6.29
C ASP A 167 36.24 -24.07 7.46
N GLY A 168 34.97 -23.66 7.44
CA GLY A 168 34.36 -22.70 8.37
C GLY A 168 34.30 -23.13 9.84
N THR A 169 35.16 -24.06 10.25
CA THR A 169 35.23 -24.69 11.57
C THR A 169 36.53 -24.38 12.32
N GLU A 170 37.53 -23.76 11.71
CA GLU A 170 38.73 -23.33 12.44
C GLU A 170 38.50 -21.92 12.99
N ASP A 171 38.61 -21.78 14.32
CA ASP A 171 38.40 -20.55 15.09
C ASP A 171 39.16 -19.37 14.49
N MET A 172 38.44 -18.55 13.70
CA MET A 172 39.01 -17.43 12.94
C MET A 172 39.57 -16.30 13.82
N GLU A 173 39.26 -16.28 15.13
CA GLU A 173 39.87 -15.33 16.07
C GLU A 173 41.40 -15.45 16.08
N ASP A 174 41.94 -16.67 15.96
CA ASP A 174 43.39 -16.89 15.91
C ASP A 174 44.02 -16.57 14.54
N ARG A 175 43.22 -16.59 13.45
CA ARG A 175 43.71 -16.25 12.09
C ARG A 175 43.64 -14.76 11.76
N MET A 176 42.82 -13.96 12.44
CA MET A 176 42.80 -12.50 12.23
C MET A 176 44.15 -11.85 12.52
N SER A 177 44.91 -12.41 13.47
CA SER A 177 46.27 -11.97 13.80
C SER A 177 47.33 -12.35 12.75
N ALA A 178 47.08 -13.39 11.96
CA ALA A 178 48.04 -13.93 10.99
C ALA A 178 47.80 -13.42 9.55
N MET A 179 46.68 -12.72 9.30
CA MET A 179 46.27 -12.28 7.97
C MET A 179 46.66 -10.85 7.61
N GLU A 180 47.31 -10.11 8.51
CA GLU A 180 47.74 -8.72 8.28
C GLU A 180 48.83 -8.57 7.17
N SER A 181 49.34 -9.68 6.62
CA SER A 181 50.38 -9.67 5.57
C SER A 181 50.00 -10.35 4.25
N MET A 182 48.80 -10.93 4.12
CA MET A 182 48.31 -11.38 2.82
C MET A 182 47.69 -10.17 2.13
N GLU A 183 48.42 -9.65 1.13
CA GLU A 183 47.96 -8.62 0.20
C GLU A 183 46.76 -9.17 -0.57
N THR A 184 45.59 -9.14 0.08
CA THR A 184 44.32 -9.52 -0.54
C THR A 184 44.09 -8.55 -1.69
N GLY A 185 43.86 -9.10 -2.88
CA GLY A 185 43.49 -8.29 -4.03
C GLY A 185 42.30 -7.42 -3.66
N HIS A 186 42.31 -6.16 -4.09
CA HIS A 186 41.22 -5.22 -3.82
C HIS A 186 40.59 -4.76 -5.13
N GLN A 187 39.26 -4.80 -5.20
CA GLN A 187 38.47 -4.36 -6.32
C GLN A 187 37.40 -3.36 -5.86
N ILE A 188 37.21 -2.31 -6.64
CA ILE A 188 36.18 -1.29 -6.38
C ILE A 188 34.92 -1.62 -7.18
N ALA A 189 33.80 -1.71 -6.49
CA ALA A 189 32.46 -1.84 -7.06
C ALA A 189 32.05 -0.50 -7.67
N VAL A 190 31.85 -0.47 -8.99
CA VAL A 190 31.34 0.72 -9.70
C VAL A 190 29.95 0.40 -10.22
N PRO A 191 28.87 0.93 -9.59
CA PRO A 191 27.52 0.73 -10.08
C PRO A 191 27.33 1.51 -11.39
N PRO A 192 26.37 1.13 -12.24
CA PRO A 192 26.00 1.98 -13.37
C PRO A 192 25.52 3.35 -12.85
N PRO A 193 25.68 4.42 -13.65
CA PRO A 193 25.14 5.72 -13.29
C PRO A 193 23.65 5.60 -13.00
N ALA A 194 23.19 6.29 -11.97
CA ALA A 194 21.75 6.38 -11.72
C ALA A 194 21.08 6.95 -12.98
N PRO A 195 19.95 6.39 -13.43
CA PRO A 195 19.20 7.00 -14.51
C PRO A 195 18.96 8.45 -14.11
N GLU A 196 19.34 9.38 -14.98
CA GLU A 196 19.02 10.78 -14.77
C GLU A 196 17.53 10.87 -14.46
N PRO A 197 17.13 11.67 -13.44
CA PRO A 197 15.73 11.89 -13.16
C PRO A 197 15.06 12.22 -14.49
N LEU A 198 14.14 11.36 -14.92
CA LEU A 198 13.42 11.58 -16.16
C LEU A 198 12.69 12.92 -15.99
N HIS A 199 13.23 13.97 -16.62
CA HIS A 199 12.69 15.33 -16.67
C HIS A 199 11.39 15.31 -17.50
N ILE A 200 10.37 14.61 -17.01
CA ILE A 200 9.09 14.38 -17.72
C ILE A 200 8.28 15.69 -17.85
N PHE A 201 8.71 16.77 -17.19
CA PHE A 201 8.02 18.06 -17.23
C PHE A 201 8.73 19.15 -18.04
N ASP A 202 9.93 18.93 -18.58
CA ASP A 202 10.64 19.98 -19.34
C ASP A 202 10.21 20.07 -20.81
N ASP A 203 9.52 19.06 -21.35
CA ASP A 203 9.06 19.06 -22.76
C ASP A 203 7.72 19.80 -22.99
N VAL A 204 7.17 20.49 -21.99
CA VAL A 204 6.04 21.43 -22.15
C VAL A 204 6.49 22.88 -21.94
N ALA A 205 7.79 23.15 -22.05
CA ALA A 205 8.27 24.51 -22.30
C ALA A 205 8.01 24.86 -23.78
N GLU A 206 6.77 25.25 -24.06
CA GLU A 206 6.42 25.96 -25.30
C GLU A 206 7.41 27.12 -25.45
N THR A 207 8.15 27.15 -26.56
CA THR A 207 9.17 28.17 -26.86
C THR A 207 8.52 29.56 -26.84
N LYS A 208 8.49 30.18 -25.68
CA LYS A 208 8.04 31.56 -25.48
C LYS A 208 9.23 32.48 -25.84
N PRO A 209 9.04 33.48 -26.71
CA PRO A 209 10.11 34.37 -27.17
C PRO A 209 10.80 35.10 -25.99
N GLU A 210 12.13 35.12 -26.02
CA GLU A 210 13.07 35.49 -24.94
C GLU A 210 13.01 36.95 -24.42
N ASP A 211 12.02 37.76 -24.81
CA ASP A 211 11.99 39.20 -24.48
C ASP A 211 10.82 39.63 -23.59
N GLU A 212 10.03 38.70 -23.04
CA GLU A 212 8.97 39.04 -22.09
C GLU A 212 9.50 38.87 -20.65
N PRO A 213 9.52 39.92 -19.80
CA PRO A 213 9.99 39.82 -18.42
C PRO A 213 9.22 38.70 -17.73
N THR A 214 9.96 37.73 -17.18
CA THR A 214 9.43 36.56 -16.48
C THR A 214 8.45 37.04 -15.42
N VAL A 215 7.15 36.92 -15.73
CA VAL A 215 6.08 37.22 -14.78
C VAL A 215 6.30 36.25 -13.63
N LEU A 216 6.63 36.80 -12.46
CA LEU A 216 6.84 36.05 -11.24
C LEU A 216 5.60 35.16 -11.03
N GLU A 217 5.74 33.84 -11.21
CA GLU A 217 4.62 32.93 -11.05
C GLU A 217 4.15 32.99 -9.59
N GLU A 218 2.84 33.15 -9.39
CA GLU A 218 2.25 33.17 -8.06
C GLU A 218 2.51 31.81 -7.35
N PRO A 219 2.76 31.82 -6.04
CA PRO A 219 3.03 30.59 -5.31
C PRO A 219 1.85 29.63 -5.45
N THR A 220 2.13 28.39 -5.80
CA THR A 220 1.09 27.37 -5.93
C THR A 220 1.06 26.49 -4.69
N ASP A 221 -0.13 26.37 -4.09
CA ASP A 221 -0.38 25.51 -2.93
C ASP A 221 -0.12 24.03 -3.25
N GLY A 222 0.41 23.30 -2.27
CA GLY A 222 0.59 21.85 -2.39
C GLY A 222 -0.71 21.09 -2.11
N ILE A 223 -0.87 19.92 -2.73
CA ILE A 223 -2.05 19.08 -2.56
C ILE A 223 -1.63 17.73 -1.96
N VAL A 224 -2.20 17.36 -0.82
CA VAL A 224 -1.82 16.14 -0.08
C VAL A 224 -3.02 15.30 0.34
N TYR A 225 -2.79 14.00 0.51
CA TYR A 225 -3.68 13.09 1.24
C TYR A 225 -2.99 12.65 2.53
N THR A 226 -3.72 12.63 3.64
CA THR A 226 -3.22 12.08 4.90
C THR A 226 -3.90 10.76 5.22
N HIS A 227 -3.15 9.83 5.78
CA HIS A 227 -3.57 8.46 6.03
C HIS A 227 -3.34 8.07 7.49
N LEU A 228 -4.25 7.27 8.05
CA LEU A 228 -4.13 6.74 9.41
C LEU A 228 -3.01 5.71 9.57
N PHE A 229 -2.33 5.29 8.49
CA PHE A 229 -1.28 4.28 8.55
C PHE A 229 -0.08 4.70 7.68
N PRO A 230 1.15 4.35 8.08
CA PRO A 230 2.37 4.81 7.39
C PRO A 230 2.48 4.41 5.92
N ALA A 231 1.90 3.27 5.53
CA ALA A 231 1.96 2.76 4.16
C ALA A 231 0.77 3.21 3.28
N CYS A 232 -0.03 4.17 3.74
CA CYS A 232 -1.24 4.67 3.05
C CYS A 232 -2.28 3.59 2.71
N ASN A 233 -2.13 2.39 3.28
CA ASN A 233 -2.96 1.22 3.05
C ASN A 233 -4.27 1.22 3.86
N GLY A 234 -4.51 2.25 4.67
CA GLY A 234 -5.75 2.39 5.43
C GLY A 234 -6.60 3.59 5.04
N ARG A 235 -7.64 3.84 5.85
CA ARG A 235 -8.57 4.95 5.62
C ARG A 235 -7.83 6.29 5.62
N ARG A 236 -8.14 7.11 4.61
CA ARG A 236 -7.74 8.51 4.52
C ARG A 236 -8.38 9.31 5.64
N VAL A 237 -7.60 10.17 6.28
CA VAL A 237 -8.10 11.15 7.27
C VAL A 237 -8.81 12.25 6.48
N GLY A 238 -10.04 12.59 6.85
CA GLY A 238 -10.86 13.54 6.09
C GLY A 238 -11.56 12.96 4.85
N GLY A 239 -11.50 11.64 4.63
CA GLY A 239 -12.17 10.97 3.53
C GLY A 239 -11.41 11.06 2.19
N HIS A 240 -12.12 11.03 1.07
CA HIS A 240 -11.48 10.98 -0.26
C HIS A 240 -11.00 12.34 -0.78
N LYS A 241 -11.30 13.45 -0.09
CA LYS A 241 -10.94 14.79 -0.54
C LYS A 241 -9.48 15.08 -0.18
N PRO A 242 -8.66 15.51 -1.15
CA PRO A 242 -7.32 16.00 -0.85
C PRO A 242 -7.40 17.30 -0.04
N MET A 243 -6.35 17.59 0.71
CA MET A 243 -6.16 18.86 1.40
C MET A 243 -5.20 19.73 0.59
N THR A 244 -5.61 20.97 0.36
CA THR A 244 -4.75 22.02 -0.18
C THR A 244 -4.03 22.70 0.96
N VAL A 245 -2.71 22.80 0.87
CA VAL A 245 -1.84 23.32 1.92
C VAL A 245 -1.05 24.49 1.34
N PRO A 246 -1.33 25.71 1.81
CA PRO A 246 -0.59 26.87 1.34
C PRO A 246 0.88 26.81 1.73
N VAL A 247 1.71 27.40 0.89
CA VAL A 247 3.14 27.62 1.16
C VAL A 247 3.29 28.44 2.44
N ASP A 248 4.28 28.08 3.25
CA ASP A 248 4.59 28.71 4.53
C ASP A 248 3.34 28.84 5.43
N ARG A 249 2.47 27.82 5.42
CA ARG A 249 1.40 27.66 6.41
C ARG A 249 1.51 26.35 7.15
N CYS A 250 1.41 26.48 8.47
CA CYS A 250 1.37 25.32 9.34
C CYS A 250 0.07 24.55 9.20
N LEU A 251 0.18 23.24 8.98
CA LEU A 251 -0.94 22.31 8.96
C LEU A 251 -0.73 21.22 10.01
N THR A 252 -1.65 21.13 10.96
CA THR A 252 -1.69 20.01 11.90
C THR A 252 -2.06 18.72 11.15
N ILE A 253 -1.27 17.66 11.34
CA ILE A 253 -1.50 16.35 10.73
C ILE A 253 -1.91 15.34 11.78
N HIS A 254 -2.98 14.60 11.49
CA HIS A 254 -3.50 13.56 12.40
C HIS A 254 -3.20 12.14 11.90
N GLY A 255 -2.49 12.00 10.78
CA GLY A 255 -2.14 10.73 10.15
C GLY A 255 -0.68 10.32 10.35
N PHE A 256 -0.40 9.04 10.09
CA PHE A 256 0.95 8.45 10.13
C PHE A 256 1.58 8.32 8.74
N GLY A 257 0.79 8.54 7.68
CA GLY A 257 1.26 8.55 6.29
C GLY A 257 0.74 9.78 5.55
N ILE A 258 1.53 10.27 4.60
CA ILE A 258 1.19 11.37 3.70
C ILE A 258 1.49 10.96 2.27
N GLN A 259 0.62 11.33 1.35
CA GLN A 259 0.81 11.14 -0.08
C GLN A 259 0.70 12.49 -0.77
N PHE A 260 1.76 12.89 -1.46
CA PHE A 260 1.80 14.14 -2.22
C PHE A 260 1.14 13.92 -3.56
N LYS A 261 0.12 14.72 -3.90
CA LYS A 261 -0.47 14.73 -5.23
C LYS A 261 0.18 15.78 -6.11
N THR A 262 0.47 16.94 -5.54
CA THR A 262 1.13 18.06 -6.22
C THR A 262 2.04 18.75 -5.20
N PRO A 263 3.33 18.92 -5.49
CA PRO A 263 4.22 19.69 -4.62
C PRO A 263 3.82 21.17 -4.65
N ALA A 264 4.13 21.91 -3.58
CA ALA A 264 3.95 23.36 -3.58
C ALA A 264 5.16 24.05 -4.25
N VAL A 265 4.94 25.24 -4.81
CA VAL A 265 5.97 26.05 -5.49
C VAL A 265 6.04 27.42 -4.82
N CYS A 266 7.26 27.84 -4.50
CA CYS A 266 7.58 29.11 -3.88
C CYS A 266 7.42 30.29 -4.86
N ASN A 267 7.34 31.51 -4.35
CA ASN A 267 7.26 32.74 -5.16
C ASN A 267 8.41 32.91 -6.18
N ASN A 268 9.57 32.30 -5.92
CA ASN A 268 10.73 32.35 -6.80
C ASN A 268 10.73 31.21 -7.85
N GLY A 269 9.62 30.46 -7.98
CA GLY A 269 9.48 29.31 -8.87
C GLY A 269 10.15 28.02 -8.37
N THR A 270 10.85 28.05 -7.23
CA THR A 270 11.47 26.82 -6.69
C THR A 270 10.45 25.94 -5.97
N ARG A 271 10.71 24.64 -5.94
CA ARG A 271 9.87 23.69 -5.21
C ARG A 271 10.00 23.92 -3.69
N ALA A 272 8.86 23.99 -3.01
CA ALA A 272 8.83 24.08 -1.56
C ALA A 272 9.28 22.75 -0.93
N LYS A 273 10.09 22.83 0.13
CA LYS A 273 10.53 21.66 0.89
C LYS A 273 9.44 21.24 1.87
N TRP A 274 9.37 19.96 2.21
CA TRP A 274 8.48 19.48 3.26
C TRP A 274 9.14 19.64 4.63
N ALA A 275 8.64 20.60 5.42
CA ALA A 275 9.03 20.78 6.82
C ALA A 275 8.14 19.94 7.74
N ARG A 276 8.76 19.26 8.70
CA ARG A 276 8.10 18.39 9.69
C ARG A 276 8.34 18.92 11.10
N PHE A 277 7.29 18.93 11.91
CA PHE A 277 7.35 19.47 13.27
C PHE A 277 6.68 18.53 14.27
N GLU A 278 7.28 18.44 15.46
CA GLU A 278 6.82 17.59 16.55
C GLU A 278 5.55 18.12 17.22
N ASP A 279 5.43 19.45 17.34
CA ASP A 279 4.24 20.10 17.87
C ASP A 279 3.15 20.33 16.81
N SER A 280 1.97 20.75 17.23
CA SER A 280 0.82 20.98 16.36
C SER A 280 0.80 22.35 15.68
N LYS A 281 1.74 23.23 16.03
CA LYS A 281 1.85 24.65 15.63
C LYS A 281 3.16 24.94 14.89
N CYS A 282 3.77 23.92 14.30
CA CYS A 282 4.99 23.99 13.52
C CYS A 282 6.17 24.69 14.20
N GLY A 283 6.35 24.49 15.51
CA GLY A 283 7.48 25.00 16.28
C GLY A 283 7.58 26.52 16.30
N TYR A 284 6.50 27.24 15.92
CA TYR A 284 6.56 28.67 15.64
C TYR A 284 7.65 29.04 14.60
N GLY A 285 7.97 28.11 13.69
CA GLY A 285 9.02 28.27 12.68
C GLY A 285 10.39 27.75 13.05
N GLU A 286 10.56 27.19 14.24
CA GLU A 286 11.75 26.40 14.55
C GLU A 286 11.62 25.03 13.89
N ILE A 287 12.37 24.79 12.80
CA ILE A 287 12.44 23.47 12.16
C ILE A 287 13.12 22.52 13.14
N SER A 288 12.46 21.38 13.43
CA SER A 288 13.06 20.35 14.30
C SER A 288 14.37 19.86 13.66
N SER A 289 15.45 19.87 14.44
CA SER A 289 16.75 19.33 14.00
C SER A 289 16.68 17.82 13.71
N THR A 290 15.74 17.12 14.34
CA THR A 290 15.55 15.66 14.19
C THR A 290 14.91 15.31 12.85
N TYR A 291 13.89 16.08 12.44
CA TYR A 291 13.10 15.74 11.24
C TYR A 291 13.45 16.60 10.03
N GLY A 292 14.01 17.80 10.22
CA GLY A 292 14.56 18.63 9.16
C GLY A 292 13.59 19.02 8.04
N LEU A 293 14.18 19.56 6.98
CA LEU A 293 13.52 19.84 5.70
C LEU A 293 13.78 18.66 4.76
N ILE A 294 12.72 18.04 4.24
CA ILE A 294 12.82 17.03 3.19
C ILE A 294 12.55 17.71 1.85
N ASP A 295 13.41 17.46 0.88
CA ASP A 295 13.11 17.81 -0.51
C ASP A 295 12.19 16.73 -1.12
N ILE A 296 11.06 17.15 -1.69
CA ILE A 296 10.09 16.23 -2.29
C ILE A 296 10.51 15.97 -3.73
N LYS A 297 10.97 14.77 -4.02
CA LYS A 297 11.34 14.38 -5.39
C LYS A 297 10.10 14.02 -6.20
N ASP A 298 10.22 14.05 -7.53
CA ASP A 298 9.13 13.61 -8.40
C ASP A 298 8.76 12.14 -8.21
N SER A 299 9.73 11.31 -7.80
CA SER A 299 9.49 9.91 -7.41
C SER A 299 8.56 9.79 -6.20
N ASP A 300 8.58 10.79 -5.31
CA ASP A 300 7.81 10.77 -4.06
C ASP A 300 6.35 11.22 -4.30
N ILE A 301 6.07 11.81 -5.47
CA ILE A 301 4.73 12.18 -5.88
C ILE A 301 3.92 10.91 -6.10
N MET A 302 2.75 10.84 -5.48
CA MET A 302 1.90 9.65 -5.39
C MET A 302 2.49 8.49 -4.59
N GLU A 303 3.71 8.59 -4.07
CA GLU A 303 4.23 7.65 -3.08
C GLU A 303 3.69 7.99 -1.69
N CYS A 304 3.57 6.97 -0.84
CA CYS A 304 3.21 7.18 0.55
C CYS A 304 4.47 7.36 1.40
N LEU A 305 4.65 8.53 1.97
CA LEU A 305 5.72 8.81 2.91
C LEU A 305 5.20 8.66 4.34
N SER A 306 5.97 8.01 5.19
CA SER A 306 5.70 7.97 6.63
C SER A 306 5.90 9.35 7.23
N THR A 307 4.95 9.82 8.03
CA THR A 307 5.10 11.08 8.77
C THR A 307 5.96 10.90 10.01
N GLY A 308 6.10 9.68 10.53
CA GLY A 308 7.05 9.37 11.62
C GLY A 308 8.41 8.93 11.09
N ALA A 309 9.49 9.28 11.82
CA ALA A 309 10.76 8.56 11.68
C ALA A 309 10.53 7.12 12.16
N ILE A 310 10.82 6.14 11.32
CA ILE A 310 10.61 4.72 11.65
C ILE A 310 11.62 4.34 12.73
N GLY A 311 11.21 4.38 14.00
CA GLY A 311 12.06 4.05 15.14
C GLY A 311 11.78 4.88 16.40
N ASP A 312 11.35 6.13 16.22
CA ASP A 312 11.00 7.02 17.32
C ASP A 312 9.49 7.12 17.48
N ALA A 313 9.01 6.95 18.71
CA ALA A 313 7.62 7.16 19.09
C ALA A 313 7.19 8.64 18.99
N GLU A 314 8.12 9.53 18.64
CA GLU A 314 7.88 10.95 18.49
C GLU A 314 7.15 11.23 17.18
N LYS A 315 5.92 11.69 17.38
CA LYS A 315 4.94 11.88 16.31
C LYS A 315 5.13 13.27 15.72
N VAL A 316 5.47 13.36 14.44
CA VAL A 316 5.29 14.59 13.67
C VAL A 316 3.79 14.94 13.72
N SER A 317 3.48 16.06 14.39
CA SER A 317 2.11 16.49 14.65
C SER A 317 1.68 17.62 13.72
N SER A 318 2.62 18.29 13.05
CA SER A 318 2.32 19.27 12.01
C SER A 318 3.38 19.30 10.91
N MET A 319 3.03 19.93 9.79
CA MET A 319 3.89 20.10 8.64
C MET A 319 3.69 21.47 7.99
N SER A 320 4.62 21.85 7.12
CA SER A 320 4.48 22.99 6.21
C SER A 320 5.21 22.71 4.89
N PHE A 321 4.73 23.32 3.80
CA PHE A 321 5.54 23.49 2.60
C PHE A 321 6.41 24.73 2.81
N TRP A 322 7.71 24.54 2.97
CA TRP A 322 8.66 25.52 3.43
C TRP A 322 9.47 26.10 2.27
N CYS A 323 9.38 27.41 2.10
CA CYS A 323 10.16 28.15 1.13
C CYS A 323 11.19 29.02 1.84
N GLU A 324 10.75 30.16 2.37
CA GLU A 324 11.59 31.11 3.13
C GLU A 324 11.33 31.01 4.65
N GLY A 325 10.38 30.16 5.03
CA GLY A 325 9.89 30.01 6.40
C GLY A 325 8.72 30.92 6.72
N PHE A 326 8.23 30.86 7.95
CA PHE A 326 7.00 31.56 8.32
C PHE A 326 7.14 33.10 8.46
N GLY A 327 8.23 33.71 7.99
CA GLY A 327 8.58 35.09 8.32
C GLY A 327 8.87 35.27 9.82
N ASN A 328 8.79 36.51 10.32
CA ASN A 328 8.98 36.82 11.75
C ASN A 328 7.77 36.36 12.58
N VAL A 329 7.58 35.05 12.73
CA VAL A 329 6.66 34.50 13.73
C VAL A 329 7.38 34.52 15.06
N THR A 330 7.16 35.56 15.85
CA THR A 330 7.64 35.57 17.23
C THR A 330 6.93 34.49 18.02
N LYS A 331 7.72 33.56 18.58
CA LYS A 331 7.24 32.61 19.59
C LYS A 331 6.51 33.41 20.66
N PRO A 332 5.22 33.12 20.93
CA PRO A 332 4.47 33.87 21.93
C PRO A 332 5.20 33.76 23.27
N ASP A 333 5.46 34.90 23.92
CA ASP A 333 6.10 34.94 25.22
C ASP A 333 5.25 34.08 26.19
N PRO A 334 5.80 33.01 26.78
CA PRO A 334 5.05 32.13 27.66
C PRO A 334 4.52 32.86 28.91
N ASN A 335 5.07 34.03 29.24
CA ASN A 335 4.64 34.89 30.34
C ASN A 335 3.76 36.07 29.91
N ALA A 336 3.57 36.28 28.60
CA ALA A 336 2.59 37.28 28.17
C ALA A 336 1.23 36.87 28.75
N PRO A 337 0.52 37.81 29.40
CA PRO A 337 -0.87 37.57 29.78
C PRO A 337 -1.57 37.07 28.52
N LYS A 338 -2.15 35.86 28.56
CA LYS A 338 -2.91 35.34 27.43
C LYS A 338 -3.90 36.43 27.06
N GLU A 339 -3.66 37.09 25.93
CA GLU A 339 -4.62 38.01 25.38
C GLU A 339 -5.92 37.22 25.32
N PRO A 340 -7.02 37.72 25.92
CA PRO A 340 -8.26 36.98 25.94
C PRO A 340 -8.67 36.76 24.49
N GLU A 341 -8.35 35.60 23.95
CA GLU A 341 -8.65 35.23 22.58
C GLU A 341 -10.16 35.37 22.47
N VAL A 342 -10.61 36.42 21.77
CA VAL A 342 -12.02 36.57 21.45
C VAL A 342 -12.39 35.30 20.68
N PRO A 343 -13.23 34.42 21.25
CA PRO A 343 -13.48 33.12 20.66
C PRO A 343 -13.99 33.33 19.23
N LYS A 344 -13.24 32.86 18.23
CA LYS A 344 -13.66 32.99 16.84
C LYS A 344 -14.99 32.25 16.65
N PRO A 345 -15.89 32.76 15.79
CA PRO A 345 -17.13 32.08 15.47
C PRO A 345 -16.86 30.65 15.02
N ALA A 346 -17.55 29.69 15.62
CA ALA A 346 -17.31 28.27 15.37
C ALA A 346 -18.63 27.54 15.14
N LYS A 347 -18.63 26.59 14.20
CA LYS A 347 -19.81 25.76 13.92
C LYS A 347 -20.08 24.79 15.07
N GLY A 348 -21.34 24.41 15.24
CA GLY A 348 -21.68 23.31 16.12
C GLY A 348 -21.23 21.96 15.58
N SER A 349 -21.37 20.93 16.40
CA SER A 349 -21.14 19.54 16.01
C SER A 349 -22.21 18.69 16.67
N VAL A 350 -23.07 18.09 15.86
CA VAL A 350 -24.22 17.31 16.33
C VAL A 350 -24.31 15.98 15.57
N SER A 351 -24.91 14.97 16.18
CA SER A 351 -25.17 13.70 15.52
C SER A 351 -26.49 13.09 15.99
N GLU A 352 -27.42 12.93 15.06
CA GLU A 352 -28.69 12.21 15.24
C GLU A 352 -28.46 10.69 15.35
N SER A 353 -27.50 10.16 14.61
CA SER A 353 -27.17 8.72 14.61
C SER A 353 -26.37 8.26 15.82
N ALA A 354 -25.68 9.16 16.52
CA ALA A 354 -24.83 8.81 17.67
C ALA A 354 -25.62 8.22 18.85
N CYS A 355 -26.93 8.44 18.88
CA CYS A 355 -27.82 7.90 19.91
C CYS A 355 -28.37 6.50 19.59
N GLY A 356 -28.10 5.98 18.39
CA GLY A 356 -28.38 4.59 18.04
C GLY A 356 -27.12 3.73 18.07
N ASN A 357 -27.29 2.42 17.89
CA ASN A 357 -26.17 1.46 17.72
C ASN A 357 -25.52 1.54 16.33
N ARG A 358 -25.44 2.73 15.73
CA ARG A 358 -24.88 2.97 14.40
C ARG A 358 -23.67 3.90 14.52
N ALA A 359 -22.76 3.81 13.55
CA ALA A 359 -21.63 4.74 13.49
C ALA A 359 -22.14 6.19 13.40
N PRO A 360 -21.58 7.13 14.19
CA PRO A 360 -22.06 8.50 14.24
C PRO A 360 -21.71 9.24 12.93
N PHE A 361 -22.71 9.84 12.32
CA PHE A 361 -22.59 10.83 11.27
C PHE A 361 -22.69 12.22 11.89
N PHE A 362 -21.66 13.04 11.72
CA PHE A 362 -21.58 14.38 12.29
C PHE A 362 -22.10 15.42 11.31
N ASN A 363 -22.99 16.28 11.79
CA ASN A 363 -23.43 17.48 11.09
C ASN A 363 -22.84 18.71 11.78
N HIS A 364 -22.40 19.69 11.00
CA HIS A 364 -21.73 20.89 11.48
C HIS A 364 -22.52 22.15 11.09
N PRO A 365 -23.71 22.36 11.66
CA PRO A 365 -24.51 23.54 11.35
C PRO A 365 -23.80 24.81 11.81
N ASN A 366 -23.89 25.87 11.00
CA ASN A 366 -23.53 27.21 11.44
C ASN A 366 -24.48 27.65 12.56
N THR A 367 -24.05 28.59 13.39
CA THR A 367 -24.95 29.29 14.32
C THR A 367 -26.05 30.00 13.55
N ASP A 368 -27.21 30.17 14.20
CA ASP A 368 -28.42 30.77 13.65
C ASP A 368 -28.92 30.16 12.32
N THR A 369 -28.56 28.90 12.07
CA THR A 369 -29.07 28.13 10.94
C THR A 369 -30.06 27.08 11.40
N CYS A 370 -31.23 27.04 10.77
CA CYS A 370 -32.24 26.04 11.06
C CYS A 370 -31.85 24.65 10.51
N VAL A 371 -32.07 23.62 11.31
CA VAL A 371 -31.86 22.21 10.93
C VAL A 371 -33.08 21.39 11.27
N ASP A 372 -33.66 20.75 10.25
CA ASP A 372 -34.76 19.79 10.43
C ASP A 372 -34.26 18.49 11.05
N LEU A 373 -34.96 18.01 12.08
CA LEU A 373 -34.68 16.73 12.71
C LEU A 373 -35.30 15.60 11.89
N LYS A 374 -34.56 14.49 11.81
CA LYS A 374 -35.00 13.22 11.24
C LYS A 374 -35.30 12.19 12.32
N THR A 375 -34.78 12.37 13.53
CA THR A 375 -34.98 11.46 14.67
C THR A 375 -35.27 12.21 15.96
N ASP A 376 -35.96 11.56 16.89
CA ASP A 376 -36.32 12.12 18.20
C ASP A 376 -35.16 12.15 19.22
N MET A 377 -33.97 11.64 18.86
CA MET A 377 -32.80 11.70 19.73
C MET A 377 -31.60 12.25 18.98
N MET A 378 -30.83 13.11 19.64
CA MET A 378 -29.61 13.66 19.07
C MET A 378 -28.58 13.92 20.18
N LYS A 379 -27.31 13.72 19.85
CA LYS A 379 -26.18 14.07 20.70
C LYS A 379 -25.47 15.32 20.17
N ILE A 380 -25.15 16.25 21.06
CA ILE A 380 -24.50 17.53 20.72
C ILE A 380 -23.08 17.49 21.28
N TYR A 381 -22.07 17.52 20.41
CA TYR A 381 -20.65 17.51 20.79
C TYR A 381 -20.09 18.92 20.97
N SER A 382 -20.64 19.90 20.25
CA SER A 382 -20.37 21.33 20.47
C SER A 382 -21.58 22.17 20.04
N THR A 383 -21.86 23.24 20.78
CA THR A 383 -22.95 24.19 20.47
C THR A 383 -22.58 25.22 19.42
N GLY A 384 -21.30 25.34 19.07
CA GLY A 384 -20.81 26.46 18.28
C GLY A 384 -20.61 27.72 19.12
N VAL A 385 -19.89 28.66 18.55
CA VAL A 385 -19.50 29.92 19.18
C VAL A 385 -20.03 31.06 18.33
N CYS A 386 -20.73 31.98 18.98
CA CYS A 386 -21.34 33.16 18.38
C CYS A 386 -20.30 34.23 18.05
N ASP A 387 -20.66 35.23 17.24
CA ASP A 387 -19.77 36.33 16.87
C ASP A 387 -19.29 37.18 18.05
N ASN A 388 -20.06 37.20 19.14
CA ASN A 388 -19.69 37.86 20.39
C ASN A 388 -18.83 36.96 21.31
N GLY A 389 -18.40 35.79 20.85
CA GLY A 389 -17.60 34.83 21.60
C GLY A 389 -18.38 33.97 22.60
N THR A 390 -19.70 34.16 22.73
CA THR A 390 -20.53 33.34 23.64
C THR A 390 -20.87 31.99 23.02
N SER A 391 -21.16 30.98 23.86
CA SER A 391 -21.64 29.68 23.37
C SER A 391 -23.10 29.79 22.91
N ALA A 392 -23.41 29.24 21.74
CA ALA A 392 -24.79 29.28 21.25
C ALA A 392 -25.73 28.44 22.12
N LEU A 393 -26.97 28.88 22.25
CA LEU A 393 -28.04 28.14 22.93
C LEU A 393 -28.70 27.16 21.96
N LEU A 394 -29.18 26.03 22.44
CA LEU A 394 -29.98 25.14 21.62
C LEU A 394 -31.45 25.60 21.64
N ALA A 395 -31.94 26.16 20.54
CA ALA A 395 -33.34 26.51 20.35
C ALA A 395 -34.09 25.34 19.69
N LYS A 396 -35.15 24.85 20.32
CA LYS A 396 -36.02 23.77 19.81
C LYS A 396 -37.31 24.35 19.22
N TYR A 397 -37.74 23.84 18.07
CA TYR A 397 -38.97 24.25 17.38
C TYR A 397 -39.87 23.03 17.18
N GLU A 398 -41.16 23.17 17.49
CA GLU A 398 -42.15 22.09 17.31
C GLU A 398 -42.35 21.74 15.82
N LYS A 399 -42.24 22.73 14.93
CA LYS A 399 -42.44 22.57 13.49
C LYS A 399 -41.10 22.52 12.76
N LYS A 400 -41.09 21.84 11.61
CA LYS A 400 -39.95 21.86 10.67
C LYS A 400 -39.70 23.27 10.12
N GLY A 401 -38.48 23.53 9.69
CA GLY A 401 -38.04 24.79 9.11
C GLY A 401 -37.95 25.94 10.13
N CYS A 402 -37.90 25.63 11.43
CA CYS A 402 -37.83 26.60 12.52
C CYS A 402 -38.95 27.64 12.42
N ALA A 403 -40.14 27.19 11.99
CA ALA A 403 -41.28 28.05 11.78
C ALA A 403 -41.89 28.50 13.12
N GLY A 404 -41.97 29.81 13.32
CA GLY A 404 -42.53 30.42 14.54
C GLY A 404 -41.47 30.70 15.59
N ASN A 405 -41.90 30.84 16.85
CA ASN A 405 -41.00 31.04 17.98
C ASN A 405 -40.45 29.70 18.47
N PRO A 406 -39.21 29.66 19.01
CA PRO A 406 -38.70 28.49 19.71
C PRO A 406 -39.64 28.07 20.84
N ALA A 407 -39.93 26.78 20.93
CA ALA A 407 -40.71 26.20 22.01
C ALA A 407 -39.90 26.14 23.33
N SER A 408 -38.57 25.95 23.22
CA SER A 408 -37.68 26.00 24.39
C SER A 408 -36.25 26.34 23.99
N PHE A 409 -35.51 26.89 24.94
CA PHE A 409 -34.07 27.08 24.87
C PHE A 409 -33.38 26.17 25.89
N LEU A 410 -32.29 25.54 25.47
CA LEU A 410 -31.46 24.72 26.34
C LEU A 410 -30.01 25.19 26.26
N GLU A 411 -29.46 25.54 27.41
CA GLU A 411 -28.03 25.79 27.55
C GLU A 411 -27.29 24.45 27.63
N VAL A 412 -26.49 24.17 26.60
CA VAL A 412 -25.73 22.93 26.49
C VAL A 412 -24.29 23.22 26.89
N ASN A 413 -23.96 22.89 28.15
CA ASN A 413 -22.62 23.03 28.69
C ASN A 413 -22.07 21.67 29.16
N LYS A 414 -20.76 21.61 29.38
CA LYS A 414 -20.08 20.40 29.86
C LYS A 414 -20.42 20.11 31.32
N GLU A 415 -20.56 21.16 32.12
CA GLU A 415 -20.80 21.06 33.57
C GLU A 415 -22.15 20.44 33.93
N ARG A 416 -23.21 20.67 33.13
CA ARG A 416 -24.50 20.00 33.30
C ARG A 416 -24.54 18.59 32.67
N GLY A 417 -23.45 18.16 32.03
CA GLY A 417 -23.32 16.83 31.45
C GLY A 417 -24.18 16.59 30.20
N ASN A 418 -24.65 17.65 29.54
CA ASN A 418 -25.56 17.55 28.39
C ASN A 418 -24.83 17.33 27.05
N LEU A 419 -23.54 17.70 26.95
CA LEU A 419 -22.72 17.49 25.74
C LEU A 419 -22.44 16.00 25.44
N GLU A 420 -22.50 15.14 26.45
CA GLU A 420 -22.12 13.73 26.28
C GLU A 420 -23.33 12.78 26.29
N LYS A 421 -24.52 13.30 26.57
CA LYS A 421 -25.76 12.53 26.64
C LYS A 421 -26.60 12.68 25.37
N CYS A 422 -27.37 11.65 25.09
CA CYS A 422 -28.42 11.72 24.08
C CYS A 422 -29.59 12.51 24.63
N LEU A 423 -29.90 13.62 23.97
CA LEU A 423 -30.99 14.49 24.34
C LEU A 423 -32.25 14.02 23.63
N ASN A 424 -33.38 14.03 24.35
CA ASN A 424 -34.69 13.76 23.77
C ASN A 424 -35.23 15.03 23.08
N PHE A 425 -35.68 14.85 21.84
CA PHE A 425 -36.28 15.83 20.95
C PHE A 425 -37.70 15.43 20.51
N GLU A 426 -38.34 14.50 21.23
CA GLU A 426 -39.74 14.18 21.03
C GLU A 426 -40.61 15.45 21.01
N GLY A 427 -41.45 15.59 19.99
CA GLY A 427 -42.26 16.79 19.74
C GLY A 427 -41.50 17.98 19.13
N THR A 428 -40.21 17.84 18.83
CA THR A 428 -39.39 18.87 18.16
C THR A 428 -39.21 18.53 16.68
N GLY A 429 -39.68 19.38 15.77
CA GLY A 429 -39.54 19.21 14.32
C GLY A 429 -38.20 19.72 13.77
N SER A 430 -37.61 20.75 14.38
CA SER A 430 -36.32 21.31 13.98
C SER A 430 -35.62 21.99 15.16
N PHE A 431 -34.32 22.27 15.02
CA PHE A 431 -33.56 23.02 16.01
C PHE A 431 -32.64 24.04 15.33
N ALA A 432 -32.13 24.98 16.12
CA ALA A 432 -31.05 25.88 15.73
C ALA A 432 -30.08 26.09 16.89
N LEU A 433 -28.81 26.34 16.56
CA LEU A 433 -27.81 26.79 17.51
C LEU A 433 -27.86 28.32 17.55
N TRP A 434 -28.68 28.83 18.46
CA TRP A 434 -29.14 30.20 18.53
C TRP A 434 -28.12 31.12 19.23
N CYS A 435 -27.71 32.18 18.55
CA CYS A 435 -26.95 33.28 19.13
C CYS A 435 -27.85 34.50 19.28
N ASP A 436 -28.11 35.20 18.19
CA ASP A 436 -29.00 36.36 18.14
C ASP A 436 -30.30 36.09 17.37
N GLY A 437 -30.42 34.91 16.76
CA GLY A 437 -31.59 34.48 16.00
C GLY A 437 -31.66 35.04 14.59
N LYS A 438 -30.67 35.83 14.13
CA LYS A 438 -30.69 36.42 12.79
C LYS A 438 -30.41 35.33 11.76
N GLY A 439 -31.43 34.99 10.98
CA GLY A 439 -31.34 33.96 9.92
C GLY A 439 -32.00 32.63 10.27
N VAL A 440 -32.44 32.42 11.52
CA VAL A 440 -33.20 31.21 11.89
C VAL A 440 -34.63 31.25 11.38
N ILE A 441 -35.15 32.44 11.10
CA ILE A 441 -36.45 32.63 10.44
C ILE A 441 -36.30 32.17 8.99
N GLY A 442 -36.52 30.88 8.76
CA GLY A 442 -36.74 30.38 7.41
C GLY A 442 -37.86 31.20 6.78
N PRO A 443 -37.78 31.54 5.48
CA PRO A 443 -38.91 32.15 4.80
C PRO A 443 -40.13 31.29 5.10
N VAL A 444 -41.15 31.88 5.73
CA VAL A 444 -42.44 31.24 5.95
C VAL A 444 -42.74 30.50 4.67
N PRO A 445 -42.87 29.16 4.68
CA PRO A 445 -43.06 28.43 3.45
C PRO A 445 -44.33 28.99 2.82
N SER A 446 -44.14 29.82 1.79
CA SER A 446 -45.22 30.24 0.92
C SER A 446 -45.82 28.93 0.45
N ASN A 447 -47.10 28.73 0.78
CA ASN A 447 -47.90 27.53 0.55
C ASN A 447 -47.34 26.66 -0.58
N PRO A 448 -47.27 25.32 -0.43
CA PRO A 448 -46.78 24.45 -1.49
C PRO A 448 -47.63 24.65 -2.74
N GLY A 449 -47.17 25.55 -3.62
CA GLY A 449 -47.58 25.65 -4.99
C GLY A 449 -47.26 24.30 -5.57
N ARG A 450 -48.32 23.54 -5.79
CA ARG A 450 -48.37 22.20 -6.34
C ARG A 450 -47.72 22.17 -7.74
N SER A 451 -46.40 22.27 -7.78
CA SER A 451 -45.60 21.94 -8.96
C SER A 451 -45.53 20.43 -9.01
N LYS A 452 -46.55 19.83 -9.65
CA LYS A 452 -46.47 18.50 -10.25
C LYS A 452 -45.45 18.53 -11.41
N GLY A 453 -44.19 18.78 -11.10
CA GLY A 453 -43.07 18.52 -11.99
C GLY A 453 -42.69 17.05 -11.87
N GLY A 454 -43.59 16.16 -12.30
CA GLY A 454 -43.28 14.74 -12.42
C GLY A 454 -42.09 14.57 -13.35
N SER A 455 -40.92 14.33 -12.77
CA SER A 455 -39.69 14.06 -13.50
C SER A 455 -39.87 12.80 -14.34
N LYS A 456 -40.22 12.98 -15.62
CA LYS A 456 -40.36 11.91 -16.61
C LYS A 456 -39.05 11.12 -16.81
N THR A 457 -37.92 11.55 -16.26
CA THR A 457 -36.63 10.86 -16.39
C THR A 457 -36.54 9.60 -15.52
N SER A 458 -37.29 9.51 -14.41
CA SER A 458 -37.25 8.31 -13.55
C SER A 458 -37.93 7.10 -14.21
N ALA A 459 -39.05 7.30 -14.90
CA ALA A 459 -39.73 6.21 -15.62
C ALA A 459 -38.90 5.70 -16.81
N VAL A 460 -38.20 6.60 -17.51
CA VAL A 460 -37.31 6.23 -18.62
C VAL A 460 -36.12 5.40 -18.13
N MET A 461 -35.52 5.75 -16.99
CA MET A 461 -34.43 4.97 -16.39
C MET A 461 -34.85 3.54 -16.02
N VAL A 462 -36.06 3.36 -15.48
CA VAL A 462 -36.57 2.02 -15.13
C VAL A 462 -36.81 1.17 -16.39
N VAL A 463 -37.34 1.76 -17.47
CA VAL A 463 -37.53 1.04 -18.74
C VAL A 463 -36.19 0.66 -19.37
N VAL A 464 -35.18 1.53 -19.33
CA VAL A 464 -33.83 1.23 -19.83
C VAL A 464 -33.19 0.07 -19.06
N LEU A 465 -33.33 0.06 -17.72
CA LEU A 465 -32.82 -1.05 -16.89
C LEU A 465 -33.50 -2.39 -17.21
N ILE A 466 -34.81 -2.40 -17.47
CA ILE A 466 -35.53 -3.62 -17.84
C ILE A 466 -35.06 -4.14 -19.20
N ILE A 467 -34.85 -3.26 -20.18
CA ILE A 467 -34.31 -3.64 -21.50
C ILE A 467 -32.90 -4.22 -21.35
N PHE A 468 -32.03 -3.58 -20.56
CA PHE A 468 -30.66 -4.06 -20.32
C PHE A 468 -30.64 -5.44 -19.66
N ALA A 469 -31.49 -5.67 -18.66
CA ALA A 469 -31.63 -6.97 -18.02
C ALA A 469 -32.11 -8.04 -19.01
N GLY A 470 -33.07 -7.72 -19.89
CA GLY A 470 -33.55 -8.63 -20.93
C GLY A 470 -32.48 -9.04 -21.93
N VAL A 471 -31.67 -8.08 -22.42
CA VAL A 471 -30.55 -8.35 -23.34
C VAL A 471 -29.50 -9.23 -22.69
N LEU A 472 -29.19 -9.00 -21.42
CA LEU A 472 -28.18 -9.76 -20.68
C LEU A 472 -28.62 -11.22 -20.48
N VAL A 473 -29.90 -11.45 -20.17
CA VAL A 473 -30.47 -12.82 -20.08
C VAL A 473 -30.43 -13.52 -21.44
N ALA A 474 -30.76 -12.84 -22.53
CA ALA A 474 -30.69 -13.42 -23.88
C ALA A 474 -29.25 -13.81 -24.28
N MET A 475 -28.27 -12.96 -23.98
CA MET A 475 -26.85 -13.26 -24.24
C MET A 475 -26.36 -14.46 -23.43
N LEU A 476 -26.74 -14.57 -22.16
CA LEU A 476 -26.39 -15.73 -21.33
C LEU A 476 -27.04 -17.02 -21.85
N GLY A 477 -28.30 -16.95 -22.33
CA GLY A 477 -28.98 -18.08 -22.96
C GLY A 477 -28.29 -18.54 -24.24
N ALA A 478 -27.89 -17.60 -25.12
CA ALA A 478 -27.16 -17.91 -26.34
C ALA A 478 -25.78 -18.51 -26.07
N TRP A 479 -25.07 -18.00 -25.06
CA TRP A 479 -23.77 -18.54 -24.63
C TRP A 479 -23.90 -19.96 -24.05
N ALA A 480 -24.92 -20.22 -23.23
CA ALA A 480 -25.22 -21.56 -22.73
C ALA A 480 -25.51 -22.54 -23.87
N TRP A 481 -26.27 -22.12 -24.89
CA TRP A 481 -26.55 -22.94 -26.08
C TRP A 481 -25.28 -23.25 -26.88
N PHE A 482 -24.40 -22.26 -27.07
CA PHE A 482 -23.15 -22.46 -27.81
C PHE A 482 -22.18 -23.42 -27.09
N THR A 483 -22.16 -23.38 -25.77
CA THR A 483 -21.24 -24.22 -24.97
C THR A 483 -21.71 -25.67 -24.85
N THR A 484 -23.01 -25.95 -24.98
CA THR A 484 -23.51 -27.34 -25.01
C THR A 484 -23.23 -28.03 -26.34
N ASP A 485 -23.24 -27.30 -27.45
CA ASP A 485 -22.98 -27.86 -28.79
C ASP A 485 -21.49 -28.20 -29.01
N LEU A 486 -20.58 -27.48 -28.34
CA LEU A 486 -19.13 -27.70 -28.41
C LEU A 486 -18.64 -28.99 -27.73
N ARG A 487 -19.46 -29.67 -26.92
CA ARG A 487 -19.05 -30.91 -26.23
C ARG A 487 -19.31 -32.20 -27.02
N ILE A 488 -20.01 -32.15 -28.15
CA ILE A 488 -20.34 -33.33 -28.96
C ILE A 488 -19.45 -33.39 -30.20
N LYS A 489 -18.13 -33.32 -30.04
CA LYS A 489 -17.15 -33.59 -31.12
C LYS A 489 -15.75 -33.86 -30.55
N VAL A 490 -15.63 -34.82 -29.65
CA VAL A 490 -14.33 -35.41 -29.33
C VAL A 490 -14.29 -36.79 -29.97
N GLN A 491 -13.72 -36.86 -31.18
CA GLN A 491 -13.39 -38.12 -31.82
C GLN A 491 -12.30 -38.84 -31.03
N VAL A 492 -12.58 -40.08 -30.68
CA VAL A 492 -11.63 -41.02 -30.08
C VAL A 492 -10.58 -41.38 -31.13
N SER A 493 -9.35 -40.89 -30.95
CA SER A 493 -8.18 -41.34 -31.71
C SER A 493 -7.47 -42.42 -30.89
N HIS A 494 -7.60 -43.67 -31.33
CA HIS A 494 -6.86 -44.80 -30.78
C HIS A 494 -5.40 -44.72 -31.24
N ARG A 495 -4.46 -44.48 -30.31
CA ARG A 495 -3.02 -44.70 -30.53
C ARG A 495 -2.60 -45.92 -29.71
N ARG A 496 -2.28 -47.02 -30.42
CA ARG A 496 -1.55 -48.18 -29.89
C ARG A 496 -0.07 -47.83 -29.84
N ASP A 497 0.60 -48.18 -28.75
CA ASP A 497 2.00 -48.66 -28.61
C ASP A 497 2.09 -49.17 -27.15
N ALA A 498 2.28 -50.48 -26.87
CA ALA A 498 3.57 -51.19 -26.71
C ALA A 498 4.47 -50.48 -25.67
N GLU A 499 5.03 -51.05 -24.61
CA GLU A 499 5.30 -52.38 -24.09
C GLU A 499 5.63 -52.17 -22.60
N ASN A 500 5.10 -52.98 -21.68
CA ASN A 500 5.83 -53.51 -20.53
C ASN A 500 4.90 -54.34 -19.64
N SER A 501 5.25 -55.61 -19.58
CA SER A 501 4.62 -56.68 -18.82
C SER A 501 5.01 -56.63 -17.33
N VAL A 502 4.02 -56.49 -16.45
CA VAL A 502 4.10 -57.03 -15.09
C VAL A 502 2.97 -58.05 -14.94
N LEU A 503 3.37 -59.31 -14.75
CA LEU A 503 2.49 -60.44 -14.47
C LEU A 503 1.72 -60.21 -13.16
N LEU A 504 0.40 -60.14 -13.24
CA LEU A 504 -0.50 -60.55 -12.16
C LEU A 504 -1.56 -61.48 -12.74
N THR A 505 -1.65 -62.67 -12.15
CA THR A 505 -2.54 -63.77 -12.50
C THR A 505 -4.02 -63.40 -12.27
N PRO A 506 -4.96 -63.94 -13.08
CA PRO A 506 -6.35 -63.50 -13.08
C PRO A 506 -7.17 -64.23 -12.01
N SER A 507 -7.62 -63.50 -10.99
CA SER A 507 -8.73 -63.92 -10.14
C SER A 507 -10.05 -63.47 -10.77
N ARG A 508 -10.91 -64.44 -11.06
CA ARG A 508 -12.20 -64.28 -11.75
C ARG A 508 -13.16 -63.38 -10.95
N ASN A 509 -13.89 -62.54 -11.69
CA ASN A 509 -15.16 -61.83 -11.36
C ASN A 509 -15.07 -60.30 -11.34
N CYS A 510 -14.96 -59.67 -12.52
CA CYS A 510 -15.40 -58.29 -12.73
C CYS A 510 -16.01 -58.18 -14.14
N LEU A 511 -17.31 -57.85 -14.22
CA LEU A 511 -18.01 -57.49 -15.45
C LEU A 511 -17.87 -55.98 -15.67
N VAL A 512 -17.43 -55.59 -16.86
CA VAL A 512 -17.30 -54.18 -17.27
C VAL A 512 -18.67 -53.68 -17.74
N ALA A 513 -19.18 -52.61 -17.12
CA ALA A 513 -20.33 -51.84 -17.60
C ALA A 513 -19.88 -50.40 -17.90
N GLU A 514 -20.40 -49.82 -18.98
CA GLU A 514 -19.95 -48.60 -19.68
C GLU A 514 -20.07 -47.26 -18.94
N THR A 515 -20.17 -47.25 -17.61
CA THR A 515 -20.06 -46.01 -16.83
C THR A 515 -19.12 -46.27 -15.67
N ALA A 516 -17.97 -45.60 -15.70
CA ALA A 516 -16.83 -45.79 -14.81
C ALA A 516 -17.19 -45.68 -13.32
N VAL A 517 -17.54 -46.81 -12.70
CA VAL A 517 -17.43 -47.07 -11.26
C VAL A 517 -17.06 -48.55 -11.09
N LEU A 518 -15.82 -48.83 -10.70
CA LEU A 518 -15.35 -50.18 -10.35
C LEU A 518 -15.74 -50.47 -8.89
N LEU A 519 -16.70 -51.39 -8.68
CA LEU A 519 -17.09 -51.90 -7.37
C LEU A 519 -16.56 -53.34 -7.22
N CYS A 520 -15.43 -53.50 -6.52
CA CYS A 520 -14.92 -54.81 -6.12
C CYS A 520 -15.47 -55.20 -4.74
N ARG A 521 -16.01 -56.41 -4.62
CA ARG A 521 -16.58 -56.96 -3.38
C ARG A 521 -15.47 -57.55 -2.52
N VAL A 522 -15.19 -56.97 -1.36
CA VAL A 522 -14.21 -57.50 -0.38
C VAL A 522 -14.95 -58.36 0.67
N PRO A 523 -14.45 -59.56 1.03
CA PRO A 523 -15.07 -60.38 2.07
C PRO A 523 -14.81 -59.82 3.47
N ALA A 524 -15.79 -60.04 4.34
CA ALA A 524 -15.95 -59.39 5.64
C ALA A 524 -14.94 -59.87 6.69
N SER A 525 -13.90 -59.07 6.94
CA SER A 525 -13.29 -58.84 8.27
C SER A 525 -12.08 -57.93 8.10
N HIS A 526 -12.29 -56.61 8.08
CA HIS A 526 -11.35 -55.53 8.42
C HIS A 526 -12.02 -54.20 8.05
N GLN A 527 -12.14 -53.27 9.00
CA GLN A 527 -12.68 -51.93 8.75
C GLN A 527 -11.70 -51.15 7.88
N LEU A 528 -12.09 -50.83 6.64
CA LEU A 528 -11.36 -49.90 5.78
C LEU A 528 -11.94 -48.49 6.00
N PHE A 529 -11.19 -47.61 6.66
CA PHE A 529 -11.49 -46.17 6.68
C PHE A 529 -11.04 -45.56 5.36
N VAL A 530 -11.99 -45.23 4.49
CA VAL A 530 -11.72 -44.42 3.30
C VAL A 530 -11.80 -42.95 3.68
N HIS A 531 -10.66 -42.30 3.84
CA HIS A 531 -10.57 -40.85 3.90
C HIS A 531 -10.72 -40.29 2.48
N ILE A 532 -11.89 -39.76 2.15
CA ILE A 532 -12.06 -38.93 0.95
C ILE A 532 -11.57 -37.52 1.31
N ILE A 533 -10.34 -37.20 0.91
CA ILE A 533 -9.83 -35.82 0.95
C ILE A 533 -10.39 -35.11 -0.29
N VAL A 534 -11.48 -34.36 -0.11
CA VAL A 534 -11.91 -33.37 -1.11
C VAL A 534 -11.00 -32.16 -0.95
N GLN A 535 -9.89 -32.13 -1.68
CA GLN A 535 -9.04 -30.95 -1.79
C GLN A 535 -9.79 -29.88 -2.60
N SER A 536 -10.52 -29.02 -1.90
CA SER A 536 -11.06 -27.80 -2.46
C SER A 536 -9.94 -26.76 -2.51
N PHE A 537 -9.48 -26.42 -3.71
CA PHE A 537 -8.61 -25.27 -3.94
C PHE A 537 -9.43 -23.99 -3.74
N PHE A 538 -9.50 -23.50 -2.50
CA PHE A 538 -9.92 -22.13 -2.20
C PHE A 538 -8.68 -21.31 -1.82
N GLY A 539 -8.15 -20.62 -2.82
CA GLY A 539 -7.23 -19.51 -2.60
C GLY A 539 -7.95 -18.37 -1.86
N HIS A 540 -7.24 -17.78 -0.91
CA HIS A 540 -7.63 -16.65 -0.06
C HIS A 540 -8.50 -15.59 -0.78
N LEU A 541 -9.78 -15.52 -0.41
CA LEU A 541 -10.57 -14.29 -0.42
C LEU A 541 -11.39 -14.26 0.87
N ARG A 542 -10.88 -13.55 1.89
CA ARG A 542 -11.67 -13.14 3.04
C ARG A 542 -12.49 -11.92 2.63
N GLY A 543 -13.80 -12.01 2.85
CA GLY A 543 -14.68 -10.85 2.96
C GLY A 543 -15.67 -10.70 1.82
N PHE A 544 -16.73 -11.53 1.81
CA PHE A 544 -18.07 -11.13 1.34
C PHE A 544 -19.08 -12.08 2.00
N ASP A 545 -19.79 -11.57 3.02
CA ASP A 545 -21.01 -12.19 3.52
C ASP A 545 -22.13 -11.95 2.51
N LEU A 546 -22.46 -12.97 1.72
CA LEU A 546 -23.73 -13.05 1.00
C LEU A 546 -24.36 -14.42 1.30
N SER A 547 -25.54 -14.35 1.92
CA SER A 547 -26.45 -15.44 2.22
C SER A 547 -26.61 -16.39 1.04
N LEU A 548 -26.01 -17.58 1.16
CA LEU A 548 -26.11 -18.69 0.21
C LEU A 548 -27.14 -19.73 0.70
N SER A 549 -28.26 -19.30 1.29
CA SER A 549 -29.25 -20.22 1.89
C SER A 549 -30.34 -20.72 0.92
N SER A 550 -30.46 -20.15 -0.28
CA SER A 550 -31.63 -20.39 -1.15
C SER A 550 -31.38 -21.23 -2.42
N VAL A 551 -30.15 -21.62 -2.73
CA VAL A 551 -29.84 -22.35 -4.00
C VAL A 551 -29.50 -23.83 -3.79
N LEU A 552 -29.27 -24.29 -2.55
CA LEU A 552 -28.95 -25.70 -2.25
C LEU A 552 -30.15 -26.56 -1.80
N ALA A 553 -31.35 -25.99 -1.71
CA ALA A 553 -32.54 -26.70 -1.22
C ALA A 553 -33.28 -27.54 -2.28
N ALA A 554 -32.85 -27.55 -3.55
CA ALA A 554 -33.62 -28.17 -4.64
C ALA A 554 -33.16 -29.58 -5.08
N SER A 555 -32.01 -30.07 -4.64
CA SER A 555 -31.47 -31.34 -5.16
C SER A 555 -30.74 -32.14 -4.09
N LEU A 556 -31.47 -32.79 -3.17
CA LEU A 556 -31.00 -33.92 -2.36
C LEU A 556 -32.20 -34.49 -1.58
N LYS A 557 -32.99 -35.34 -2.24
CA LYS A 557 -34.14 -36.03 -1.65
C LYS A 557 -33.88 -37.52 -1.42
N THR A 558 -32.66 -37.93 -1.06
CA THR A 558 -32.40 -39.32 -0.65
C THR A 558 -31.05 -39.52 0.06
N VAL A 559 -30.88 -38.99 1.28
CA VAL A 559 -29.94 -39.57 2.26
C VAL A 559 -30.51 -39.34 3.65
N ARG A 560 -30.84 -40.43 4.36
CA ARG A 560 -31.21 -40.40 5.78
C ARG A 560 -29.93 -40.57 6.61
N TYR A 561 -29.73 -39.64 7.54
CA TYR A 561 -28.65 -39.56 8.56
C TYR A 561 -27.25 -39.15 8.06
N ILE A 562 -26.89 -37.91 8.35
CA ILE A 562 -25.50 -37.51 8.59
C ILE A 562 -25.47 -36.88 9.98
N ASN A 563 -24.71 -37.47 10.89
CA ASN A 563 -24.45 -36.92 12.22
C ASN A 563 -23.17 -36.08 12.12
N ILE A 564 -23.27 -34.77 12.33
CA ILE A 564 -22.12 -33.85 12.29
C ILE A 564 -21.77 -33.46 13.72
N THR A 565 -20.67 -34.01 14.25
CA THR A 565 -20.07 -33.59 15.52
C THR A 565 -19.06 -32.46 15.28
N TRP A 566 -19.26 -31.33 15.96
CA TRP A 566 -18.31 -30.21 15.95
C TRP A 566 -17.34 -30.36 17.12
N GLY A 567 -16.06 -30.62 16.83
CA GLY A 567 -14.98 -30.56 17.81
C GLY A 567 -14.29 -29.20 17.77
N ILE A 568 -14.39 -28.42 18.85
CA ILE A 568 -13.62 -27.19 19.04
C ILE A 568 -12.29 -27.58 19.70
N SER A 569 -11.19 -27.46 18.97
CA SER A 569 -9.84 -27.66 19.51
C SER A 569 -9.31 -26.33 20.06
N VAL A 570 -9.20 -26.22 21.39
CA VAL A 570 -8.58 -25.08 22.07
C VAL A 570 -7.08 -25.36 22.20
N MET A 571 -6.24 -24.61 21.48
CA MET A 571 -4.79 -24.61 21.71
C MET A 571 -4.46 -23.67 22.88
N SER A 572 -3.96 -24.26 23.97
CA SER A 572 -3.31 -23.55 25.07
C SER A 572 -1.99 -22.93 24.62
N ALA A 573 -1.86 -21.61 24.76
CA ALA A 573 -0.58 -20.92 24.68
C ALA A 573 0.01 -20.79 26.10
N ALA A 574 1.25 -21.24 26.25
CA ALA A 574 2.03 -21.17 27.48
C ALA A 574 2.46 -19.72 27.79
N VAL A 575 2.31 -19.33 29.05
CA VAL A 575 2.76 -18.06 29.63
C VAL A 575 4.12 -18.28 30.32
N PRO A 576 5.18 -17.51 30.03
CA PRO A 576 6.34 -17.45 30.89
C PRO A 576 6.12 -16.43 32.02
N SER A 577 6.47 -16.85 33.23
CA SER A 577 6.40 -16.08 34.48
C SER A 577 7.74 -15.42 34.83
N ARG A 578 7.69 -14.47 35.79
CA ARG A 578 8.74 -13.56 36.31
C ARG A 578 8.93 -12.34 35.42
N TRP A 579 8.86 -11.10 35.90
CA TRP A 579 9.62 -10.50 37.01
C TRP A 579 8.74 -9.76 38.03
N SER A 580 9.06 -9.93 39.31
CA SER A 580 8.56 -9.11 40.43
C SER A 580 9.38 -7.82 40.53
N LYS A 581 8.72 -6.67 40.57
CA LYS A 581 9.29 -5.44 41.14
C LYS A 581 8.34 -4.86 42.18
N THR A 582 8.81 -4.90 43.42
CA THR A 582 8.27 -4.24 44.60
C THR A 582 8.45 -2.73 44.45
N ILE A 583 7.42 -1.94 44.72
CA ILE A 583 7.51 -0.48 44.91
C ILE A 583 7.00 -0.21 46.34
N PRO A 584 7.75 0.53 47.18
CA PRO A 584 7.27 0.94 48.49
C PRO A 584 6.34 2.15 48.36
N LEU A 585 5.30 2.14 49.19
CA LEU A 585 4.44 3.29 49.45
C LEU A 585 5.21 4.39 50.19
N VAL A 586 5.16 5.61 49.65
CA VAL A 586 5.10 6.87 50.40
C VAL A 586 4.03 7.74 49.75
#